data_AF-A0A534HE32-F1
#
_entry.id   AF-A0A534HE32-F1
#
_cell.length_a   1.000
_cell.length_b   1.000
_cell.length_c   1.000
_cell.angle_alpha   90.00
_cell.angle_beta   90.00
_cell.angle_gamma   90.00
#
_symmetry.space_group_name_H-M   'P 1'
#
loop_
_entity.id
_entity.type
_entity.pdbx_description
1 polymer ?
#
loop_
_entity_poly.entity_id
_entity_poly.type
_entity_poly.pdbx_seq_one_letter_code
_entity_poly.pdbx_strand_id
1 'polypeptide(L)'
;MAACTLRSRARSSAGTSARTAASTRRAPRSTTRRGSSAAWRWRCGSSRVRESTSHEHSGRGDVAVKRSVLLIILPLFALLCRAPAQTYRTGSAHPDLVGTWRLVSYVGEEVPSGVRSDVMGAHPIGYINYGRDGRMIVIIVGSERKRPAGPVATPEEAAALMRSMLAYAGTYTVDAAAKTVTHHVDVSWDETRTGQSLMRTYRLDGDRLTLLTDPSNDPATGRKTVRTVTWERLKAPQD
;
A
#
# COMPACT_ATOMS: atom_id res chain seq x y z
N MET A 1 -24.52 78.01 5.34
CA MET A 1 -24.37 76.89 4.41
C MET A 1 -25.03 75.66 5.02
N ALA A 2 -25.81 74.96 4.21
CA ALA A 2 -26.96 74.16 4.61
C ALA A 2 -26.66 72.87 5.39
N ALA A 3 -27.56 72.58 6.33
CA ALA A 3 -27.76 71.29 6.97
C ALA A 3 -28.58 70.35 6.08
N CYS A 4 -28.37 69.03 6.19
CA CYS A 4 -29.37 68.06 5.76
C CYS A 4 -29.32 66.80 6.63
N THR A 5 -30.17 66.79 7.65
CA THR A 5 -30.76 65.58 8.25
C THR A 5 -32.02 65.22 7.48
N LEU A 6 -32.24 63.94 7.15
CA LEU A 6 -33.62 63.41 7.14
C LEU A 6 -33.73 61.90 7.28
N ARG A 7 -34.73 61.58 8.09
CA ARG A 7 -35.24 60.32 8.61
C ARG A 7 -36.08 59.55 7.58
N SER A 8 -36.10 58.22 7.77
CA SER A 8 -37.27 57.33 7.73
C SER A 8 -38.07 57.14 6.42
N ARG A 9 -38.31 55.88 6.06
CA ARG A 9 -39.57 55.16 6.37
C ARG A 9 -39.54 53.74 5.80
N ALA A 10 -39.96 52.80 6.62
CA ALA A 10 -40.43 51.49 6.19
C ALA A 10 -41.74 51.62 5.38
N ARG A 11 -41.93 50.78 4.37
CA ARG A 11 -43.25 50.30 3.94
C ARG A 11 -43.15 48.87 3.42
N SER A 12 -43.87 48.01 4.12
CA SER A 12 -44.36 46.71 3.70
C SER A 12 -45.26 46.81 2.46
N SER A 13 -45.21 45.82 1.58
CA SER A 13 -46.38 45.42 0.81
C SER A 13 -46.44 43.89 0.74
N ALA A 14 -47.60 43.38 1.12
CA ALA A 14 -48.00 41.99 1.20
C ALA A 14 -48.51 41.45 -0.15
N GLY A 15 -48.67 40.12 -0.21
CA GLY A 15 -49.48 39.39 -1.20
C GLY A 15 -48.65 38.87 -2.36
N THR A 16 -48.44 37.57 -2.52
CA THR A 16 -49.54 36.69 -2.94
C THR A 16 -49.28 35.25 -2.52
N SER A 17 -50.30 34.68 -1.90
CA SER A 17 -50.48 33.27 -1.57
C SER A 17 -50.40 32.38 -2.83
N ALA A 18 -49.51 31.41 -2.84
CA ALA A 18 -49.66 30.21 -3.65
C ALA A 18 -49.58 28.99 -2.74
N ARG A 19 -50.75 28.46 -2.39
CA ARG A 19 -50.92 27.12 -1.80
C ARG A 19 -50.32 26.11 -2.77
N THR A 20 -49.20 25.48 -2.39
CA THR A 20 -48.76 24.27 -3.06
C THR A 20 -49.25 23.09 -2.24
N ALA A 21 -50.13 22.31 -2.87
CA ALA A 21 -50.76 21.15 -2.27
C ALA A 21 -49.73 20.12 -1.79
N ALA A 22 -49.90 19.67 -0.55
CA ALA A 22 -49.26 18.49 -0.02
C ALA A 22 -49.72 17.27 -0.84
N SER A 23 -48.87 16.82 -1.77
CA SER A 23 -49.04 15.54 -2.44
C SER A 23 -48.50 14.45 -1.51
N THR A 24 -49.41 13.83 -0.75
CA THR A 24 -49.15 12.55 -0.09
C THR A 24 -48.94 11.46 -1.14
N ARG A 25 -47.69 11.28 -1.58
CA ARG A 25 -47.29 10.09 -2.34
C ARG A 25 -47.13 8.92 -1.37
N ARG A 26 -48.12 8.04 -1.41
CA ARG A 26 -48.15 6.71 -0.79
C ARG A 26 -46.99 5.88 -1.35
N ALA A 27 -46.10 5.41 -0.49
CA ALA A 27 -45.00 4.53 -0.85
C ALA A 27 -45.52 3.20 -1.45
N PRO A 28 -44.95 2.70 -2.56
CA PRO A 28 -45.22 1.34 -3.01
C PRO A 28 -44.47 0.36 -2.09
N ARG A 29 -45.19 -0.66 -1.62
CA ARG A 29 -44.64 -1.81 -0.89
C ARG A 29 -43.54 -2.48 -1.71
N SER A 30 -42.29 -2.37 -1.27
CA SER A 30 -41.20 -3.17 -1.80
C SER A 30 -41.31 -4.60 -1.26
N THR A 31 -41.63 -5.53 -2.14
CA THR A 31 -41.56 -6.97 -1.90
C THR A 31 -40.11 -7.35 -1.61
N THR A 32 -39.86 -7.91 -0.41
CA THR A 32 -38.59 -8.52 -0.04
C THR A 32 -38.33 -9.74 -0.92
N ARG A 33 -37.45 -9.58 -1.91
CA ARG A 33 -36.86 -10.71 -2.65
C ARG A 33 -35.64 -11.18 -1.88
N ARG A 34 -35.74 -12.36 -1.25
CA ARG A 34 -34.61 -13.11 -0.69
C ARG A 34 -33.55 -13.26 -1.79
N GLY A 35 -32.41 -12.59 -1.63
CA GLY A 35 -31.21 -12.83 -2.43
C GLY A 35 -30.59 -14.15 -1.98
N SER A 36 -30.74 -15.17 -2.80
CA SER A 36 -30.04 -16.44 -2.69
C SER A 36 -28.54 -16.24 -2.93
N SER A 37 -27.74 -16.74 -2.00
CA SER A 37 -26.28 -16.86 -2.10
C SER A 37 -25.90 -17.69 -3.34
N ALA A 38 -25.29 -17.06 -4.33
CA ALA A 38 -24.66 -17.75 -5.44
C ALA A 38 -23.29 -18.29 -4.99
N ALA A 39 -23.28 -19.55 -4.56
CA ALA A 39 -22.06 -20.31 -4.38
C ALA A 39 -21.48 -20.67 -5.76
N TRP A 40 -20.30 -20.14 -6.08
CA TRP A 40 -19.55 -20.52 -7.26
C TRP A 40 -19.00 -21.94 -7.08
N ARG A 41 -19.73 -22.94 -7.59
CA ARG A 41 -19.24 -24.31 -7.73
C ARG A 41 -18.44 -24.42 -9.03
N TRP A 42 -17.12 -24.56 -8.89
CA TRP A 42 -16.25 -25.02 -9.96
C TRP A 42 -16.68 -26.43 -10.38
N ARG A 43 -17.15 -26.57 -11.62
CA ARG A 43 -17.42 -27.86 -12.25
C ARG A 43 -16.20 -28.23 -13.10
N CYS A 44 -15.34 -29.09 -12.58
CA CYS A 44 -14.33 -29.75 -13.41
C CYS A 44 -15.05 -30.68 -14.40
N GLY A 45 -14.99 -30.34 -15.69
CA GLY A 45 -15.40 -31.24 -16.77
C GLY A 45 -14.33 -32.30 -16.96
N SER A 46 -14.66 -33.56 -16.65
CA SER A 46 -13.87 -34.72 -17.03
C SER A 46 -14.13 -35.05 -18.50
N SER A 47 -13.21 -34.71 -19.40
CA SER A 47 -13.24 -35.21 -20.78
C SER A 47 -12.83 -36.68 -20.79
N ARG A 48 -13.78 -37.55 -21.13
CA ARG A 48 -13.56 -38.99 -21.35
C ARG A 48 -12.86 -39.14 -22.70
N VAL A 49 -11.59 -39.52 -22.70
CA VAL A 49 -10.85 -39.91 -23.92
C VAL A 49 -11.32 -41.30 -24.33
N ARG A 50 -11.70 -41.45 -25.60
CA ARG A 50 -12.16 -42.70 -26.21
C ARG A 50 -10.94 -43.43 -26.75
N GLU A 51 -10.66 -44.60 -26.22
CA GLU A 51 -9.55 -45.46 -26.63
C GLU A 51 -9.95 -46.21 -27.92
N SER A 52 -9.16 -46.04 -28.98
CA SER A 52 -9.32 -46.78 -30.24
C SER A 52 -8.39 -47.98 -30.23
N THR A 53 -8.95 -49.17 -30.25
CA THR A 53 -8.23 -50.44 -30.37
C THR A 53 -7.73 -50.60 -31.81
N SER A 54 -6.41 -50.63 -32.01
CA SER A 54 -5.79 -51.15 -33.22
C SER A 54 -5.06 -52.44 -32.87
N HIS A 55 -5.52 -53.54 -33.48
CA HIS A 55 -4.82 -54.81 -33.50
C HIS A 55 -3.56 -54.70 -34.35
N GLU A 56 -2.42 -55.14 -33.83
CA GLU A 56 -1.29 -55.52 -34.66
C GLU A 56 -0.58 -56.76 -34.12
N HIS A 57 -0.05 -57.50 -35.08
CA HIS A 57 0.36 -58.89 -35.04
C HIS A 57 1.87 -58.95 -34.79
N SER A 58 2.34 -59.74 -33.82
CA SER A 58 3.75 -60.11 -33.65
C SER A 58 3.80 -61.22 -32.60
N GLY A 59 4.34 -62.40 -32.87
CA GLY A 59 5.69 -62.60 -33.36
C GLY A 59 6.51 -63.17 -32.20
N ARG A 60 6.66 -64.49 -32.21
CA ARG A 60 7.34 -65.35 -31.24
C ARG A 60 8.83 -64.97 -31.15
N GLY A 61 9.39 -64.75 -29.96
CA GLY A 61 10.83 -64.52 -29.80
C GLY A 61 11.29 -64.18 -28.38
N ASP A 62 11.78 -65.21 -27.69
CA ASP A 62 12.85 -65.26 -26.68
C ASP A 62 12.86 -64.36 -25.43
N VAL A 63 12.76 -65.06 -24.30
CA VAL A 63 13.03 -64.65 -22.93
C VAL A 63 14.54 -64.63 -22.69
N ALA A 64 15.15 -63.45 -22.62
CA ALA A 64 16.39 -63.27 -21.86
C ALA A 64 16.67 -61.78 -21.63
N VAL A 65 17.20 -61.46 -20.44
CA VAL A 65 17.71 -60.15 -20.04
C VAL A 65 16.65 -59.12 -19.59
N LYS A 66 16.27 -59.19 -18.31
CA LYS A 66 15.85 -58.01 -17.53
C LYS A 66 15.85 -58.32 -16.02
N ARG A 67 17.04 -58.48 -15.43
CA ARG A 67 17.20 -58.53 -13.97
C ARG A 67 18.19 -57.53 -13.38
N SER A 68 18.78 -56.63 -14.18
CA SER A 68 19.91 -55.82 -13.70
C SER A 68 19.78 -54.30 -13.83
N VAL A 69 18.59 -53.75 -14.12
CA VAL A 69 18.42 -52.28 -14.32
C VAL A 69 17.54 -51.63 -13.24
N LEU A 70 17.22 -52.33 -12.15
CA LEU A 70 16.35 -51.80 -11.08
C LEU A 70 17.08 -51.44 -9.78
N LEU A 71 18.41 -51.22 -9.81
CA LEU A 71 19.18 -50.85 -8.60
C LEU A 71 20.11 -49.63 -8.77
N ILE A 72 19.96 -48.82 -9.83
CA ILE A 72 20.81 -47.62 -10.04
C ILE A 72 20.01 -46.31 -10.15
N ILE A 73 18.67 -46.36 -10.16
CA ILE A 73 17.85 -45.13 -10.37
C ILE A 73 17.49 -44.43 -9.03
N LEU A 74 17.62 -45.10 -7.88
CA LEU A 74 17.21 -44.55 -6.58
C LEU A 74 18.26 -43.71 -5.81
N PRO A 75 19.59 -43.86 -5.97
CA PRO A 75 20.54 -42.94 -5.30
C PRO A 75 20.87 -41.70 -6.16
N LEU A 76 20.59 -41.71 -7.48
CA LEU A 76 20.95 -40.60 -8.37
C LEU A 76 19.93 -39.44 -8.32
N PHE A 77 18.66 -39.71 -7.99
CA PHE A 77 17.64 -38.65 -7.90
C PHE A 77 17.70 -37.86 -6.57
N ALA A 78 18.21 -38.46 -5.49
CA ALA A 78 18.40 -37.78 -4.21
C ALA A 78 19.59 -36.80 -4.20
N LEU A 79 20.51 -36.92 -5.16
CA LEU A 79 21.67 -36.01 -5.26
C LEU A 79 21.38 -34.75 -6.11
N LEU A 80 20.30 -34.72 -6.89
CA LEU A 80 19.92 -33.61 -7.77
C LEU A 80 18.87 -32.67 -7.18
N CYS A 81 18.21 -33.07 -6.08
CA CYS A 81 17.23 -32.23 -5.37
C CYS A 81 17.77 -31.61 -4.08
N ARG A 82 19.08 -31.32 -4.01
CA ARG A 82 19.57 -30.32 -3.05
C ARG A 82 19.19 -28.96 -3.61
N ALA A 83 17.90 -28.61 -3.52
CA ALA A 83 17.47 -27.24 -3.66
C ALA A 83 18.39 -26.42 -2.74
N PRO A 84 19.09 -25.39 -3.24
CA PRO A 84 19.77 -24.50 -2.33
C PRO A 84 18.68 -24.03 -1.38
N ALA A 85 18.84 -24.31 -0.09
CA ALA A 85 18.13 -23.54 0.90
C ALA A 85 18.50 -22.11 0.52
N GLN A 86 17.54 -21.37 -0.04
CA GLN A 86 17.62 -19.93 -0.12
C GLN A 86 17.70 -19.50 1.34
N THR A 87 18.92 -19.47 1.83
CA THR A 87 19.31 -18.51 2.84
C THR A 87 18.91 -17.21 2.19
N TYR A 88 17.75 -16.69 2.57
CA TYR A 88 17.52 -15.28 2.49
C TYR A 88 18.80 -14.69 3.08
N ARG A 89 19.64 -14.09 2.23
CA ARG A 89 20.62 -13.15 2.72
C ARG A 89 19.75 -12.05 3.30
N THR A 90 19.40 -12.20 4.57
CA THR A 90 19.12 -11.05 5.42
C THR A 90 20.38 -10.23 5.27
N GLY A 91 20.36 -9.24 4.38
CA GLY A 91 21.40 -8.23 4.33
C GLY A 91 21.56 -7.79 5.77
N SER A 92 22.74 -8.04 6.35
CA SER A 92 22.96 -7.88 7.78
C SER A 92 22.42 -6.52 8.17
N ALA A 93 21.39 -6.50 9.03
CA ALA A 93 20.74 -5.27 9.44
C ALA A 93 21.83 -4.28 9.86
N HIS A 94 21.94 -3.14 9.18
CA HIS A 94 22.98 -2.17 9.48
C HIS A 94 22.73 -1.68 10.91
N PRO A 95 23.64 -1.95 11.88
CA PRO A 95 23.35 -1.75 13.30
C PRO A 95 22.84 -0.34 13.62
N ASP A 96 23.34 0.65 12.88
CA ASP A 96 22.99 2.05 13.07
C ASP A 96 21.62 2.45 12.49
N LEU A 97 21.04 1.68 11.55
CA LEU A 97 19.68 1.97 11.06
C LEU A 97 18.60 1.34 11.95
N VAL A 98 18.93 0.24 12.62
CA VAL A 98 18.01 -0.48 13.49
C VAL A 98 17.46 0.44 14.58
N GLY A 99 16.16 0.37 14.80
CA GLY A 99 15.44 1.14 15.83
C GLY A 99 14.22 1.86 15.28
N THR A 100 13.59 2.64 16.17
CA THR A 100 12.43 3.48 15.82
C THR A 100 12.86 4.93 15.70
N TRP A 101 12.38 5.57 14.65
CA TRP A 101 12.69 6.95 14.32
C TRP A 101 11.40 7.75 14.21
N ARG A 102 11.36 8.93 14.82
CA ARG A 102 10.26 9.90 14.76
C ARG A 102 10.48 10.84 13.59
N LEU A 103 9.42 11.14 12.85
CA LEU A 103 9.45 12.08 11.74
C LEU A 103 9.79 13.50 12.24
N VAL A 104 10.70 14.16 11.54
CA VAL A 104 11.03 15.58 11.74
C VAL A 104 10.50 16.43 10.60
N SER A 105 10.71 16.00 9.35
CA SER A 105 10.23 16.72 8.17
C SER A 105 10.08 15.81 6.96
N TYR A 106 9.23 16.22 6.02
CA TYR A 106 9.04 15.58 4.73
C TYR A 106 8.88 16.64 3.65
N VAL A 107 9.98 16.92 2.95
CA VAL A 107 10.07 17.95 1.91
C VAL A 107 10.11 17.30 0.53
N GLY A 108 9.31 17.83 -0.39
CA GLY A 108 9.36 17.53 -1.81
C GLY A 108 9.98 18.71 -2.55
N GLU A 109 10.84 18.42 -3.51
CA GLU A 109 11.41 19.40 -4.44
C GLU A 109 11.02 19.01 -5.86
N GLU A 110 10.30 19.89 -6.55
CA GLU A 110 9.87 19.67 -7.93
C GLU A 110 11.05 19.79 -8.90
N VAL A 111 11.11 18.88 -9.88
CA VAL A 111 12.14 18.84 -10.91
C VAL A 111 11.51 19.21 -12.26
N PRO A 112 12.04 20.19 -13.02
CA PRO A 112 13.29 20.94 -12.79
C PRO A 112 13.13 22.27 -12.05
N SER A 113 11.92 22.67 -11.66
CA SER A 113 11.65 24.03 -11.16
C SER A 113 12.30 24.35 -9.81
N GLY A 114 12.71 23.34 -9.03
CA GLY A 114 13.33 23.49 -7.72
C GLY A 114 12.36 23.94 -6.62
N VAL A 115 11.07 24.05 -6.93
CA VAL A 115 10.05 24.50 -5.98
C VAL A 115 9.93 23.48 -4.86
N ARG A 116 10.13 23.93 -3.63
CA ARG A 116 10.02 23.11 -2.42
C ARG A 116 8.65 23.23 -1.78
N SER A 117 8.16 22.12 -1.24
CA SER A 117 6.93 22.07 -0.46
C SER A 117 7.01 21.04 0.65
N ASP A 118 6.27 21.29 1.73
CA ASP A 118 6.06 20.31 2.80
C ASP A 118 4.99 19.31 2.37
N VAL A 119 5.41 18.09 2.03
CA VAL A 119 4.53 17.06 1.44
C VAL A 119 3.37 16.70 2.39
N MET A 120 3.62 16.76 3.69
CA MET A 120 2.68 16.36 4.75
C MET A 120 2.34 17.55 5.69
N GLY A 121 2.54 18.78 5.22
CA GLY A 121 2.41 20.00 6.03
C GLY A 121 3.63 20.25 6.93
N ALA A 122 3.65 21.39 7.61
CA ALA A 122 4.82 21.91 8.33
C ALA A 122 5.23 21.09 9.57
N HIS A 123 4.29 20.38 10.20
CA HIS A 123 4.50 19.61 11.43
C HIS A 123 3.94 18.19 11.32
N PRO A 124 4.44 17.38 10.36
CA PRO A 124 3.91 16.07 10.12
C PRO A 124 4.29 15.12 11.26
N ILE A 125 3.43 14.14 11.54
CA ILE A 125 3.67 13.16 12.60
C ILE A 125 3.89 11.80 11.95
N GLY A 126 4.85 11.04 12.43
CA GLY A 126 5.08 9.70 11.91
C GLY A 126 6.22 8.98 12.58
N TYR A 127 6.29 7.69 12.28
CA TYR A 127 7.37 6.81 12.71
C TYR A 127 7.81 5.92 11.55
N ILE A 128 9.10 5.62 11.54
CA ILE A 128 9.67 4.51 10.78
C ILE A 128 10.45 3.61 11.72
N ASN A 129 10.24 2.31 11.63
CA ASN A 129 10.99 1.31 12.37
C ASN A 129 11.77 0.42 11.41
N TYR A 130 13.03 0.15 11.75
CA TYR A 130 13.85 -0.88 11.15
C TYR A 130 14.16 -1.95 12.21
N GLY A 131 13.56 -3.12 12.06
CA GLY A 131 13.72 -4.24 12.98
C GLY A 131 14.99 -5.04 12.72
N ARG A 132 15.53 -5.70 13.76
CA ARG A 132 16.65 -6.65 13.64
C ARG A 132 16.28 -7.92 12.86
N ASP A 133 14.99 -8.20 12.76
CA ASP A 133 14.39 -9.28 11.97
C ASP A 133 14.34 -8.98 10.46
N GLY A 134 14.87 -7.83 10.03
CA GLY A 134 14.88 -7.41 8.63
C GLY A 134 13.54 -6.84 8.15
N ARG A 135 12.60 -6.57 9.06
CA ARG A 135 11.31 -5.95 8.76
C ARG A 135 11.35 -4.46 8.97
N MET A 136 10.53 -3.74 8.21
CA MET A 136 10.36 -2.31 8.37
C MET A 136 8.88 -1.94 8.27
N ILE A 137 8.49 -0.92 9.03
CA ILE A 137 7.15 -0.31 8.99
C ILE A 137 7.32 1.20 9.01
N VAL A 138 6.61 1.90 8.13
CA VAL A 138 6.53 3.37 8.16
C VAL A 138 5.08 3.81 8.15
N ILE A 139 4.78 4.79 8.99
CA ILE A 139 3.49 5.47 9.04
C ILE A 139 3.76 6.96 9.19
N ILE A 140 3.21 7.76 8.29
CA ILE A 140 3.25 9.23 8.31
C ILE A 140 1.84 9.74 8.13
N VAL A 141 1.48 10.75 8.90
CA VAL A 141 0.20 11.44 8.82
C VAL A 141 0.43 12.95 8.73
N GLY A 142 -0.38 13.61 7.91
CA GLY A 142 -0.29 15.04 7.67
C GLY A 142 -0.66 15.88 8.91
N SER A 143 -0.12 17.10 8.96
CA SER A 143 -0.28 18.04 10.07
C SER A 143 -1.73 18.48 10.28
N GLU A 144 -2.45 18.74 9.19
CA GLU A 144 -3.79 19.36 9.20
C GLU A 144 -4.95 18.35 9.20
N ARG A 145 -4.72 17.17 9.76
CA ARG A 145 -5.74 16.11 9.79
C ARG A 145 -6.86 16.48 10.75
N LYS A 146 -8.09 16.47 10.25
CA LYS A 146 -9.28 16.71 11.06
C LYS A 146 -9.78 15.40 11.63
N ARG A 147 -10.09 15.42 12.93
CA ARG A 147 -10.86 14.34 13.57
C ARG A 147 -12.26 14.30 12.94
N PRO A 148 -12.80 13.10 12.64
CA PRO A 148 -14.20 12.97 12.24
C PRO A 148 -15.16 13.62 13.24
N ALA A 149 -16.23 14.23 12.76
CA ALA A 149 -17.22 14.92 13.61
C ALA A 149 -18.03 13.95 14.48
N GLY A 150 -18.25 12.72 13.99
CA GLY A 150 -18.98 11.67 14.67
C GLY A 150 -18.13 10.46 15.05
N PRO A 151 -18.73 9.44 15.68
CA PRO A 151 -18.05 8.18 16.02
C PRO A 151 -17.66 7.36 14.78
N VAL A 152 -18.29 7.63 13.63
CA VAL A 152 -17.99 7.02 12.33
C VAL A 152 -17.72 8.17 11.35
N ALA A 153 -16.61 8.07 10.62
CA ALA A 153 -16.26 9.06 9.61
C ALA A 153 -17.25 9.03 8.44
N THR A 154 -17.63 10.19 7.91
CA THR A 154 -18.32 10.25 6.61
C THR A 154 -17.37 9.80 5.49
N PRO A 155 -17.89 9.43 4.30
CA PRO A 155 -17.03 9.09 3.16
C PRO A 155 -16.01 10.18 2.82
N GLU A 156 -16.38 11.45 2.94
CA GLU A 156 -15.52 12.60 2.67
C GLU A 156 -14.40 12.73 3.71
N GLU A 157 -14.74 12.57 5.00
CA GLU A 157 -13.78 12.57 6.10
C GLU A 157 -12.81 11.39 5.97
N ALA A 158 -13.30 10.19 5.68
CA ALA A 158 -12.48 9.00 5.49
C ALA A 158 -11.51 9.17 4.31
N ALA A 159 -11.98 9.71 3.19
CA ALA A 159 -11.14 9.98 2.03
C ALA A 159 -10.07 11.06 2.32
N ALA A 160 -10.41 12.08 3.11
CA ALA A 160 -9.45 13.10 3.55
C ALA A 160 -8.37 12.50 4.48
N LEU A 161 -8.76 11.60 5.39
CA LEU A 161 -7.83 10.85 6.25
C LEU A 161 -6.93 9.89 5.43
N MET A 162 -7.44 9.28 4.36
CA MET A 162 -6.62 8.42 3.51
C MET A 162 -5.60 9.24 2.71
N ARG A 163 -6.03 10.34 2.07
CA ARG A 163 -5.15 11.20 1.25
C ARG A 163 -4.05 11.90 2.04
N SER A 164 -4.22 12.06 3.35
CA SER A 164 -3.26 12.70 4.25
C SER A 164 -2.46 11.69 5.06
N MET A 165 -2.37 10.43 4.61
CA MET A 165 -1.58 9.36 5.22
C MET A 165 -0.60 8.78 4.20
N LEU A 166 0.54 8.30 4.70
CA LEU A 166 1.43 7.39 3.98
C LEU A 166 1.80 6.26 4.93
N ALA A 167 1.47 5.01 4.57
CA ALA A 167 1.77 3.86 5.41
C ALA A 167 2.09 2.62 4.59
N TYR A 168 3.23 1.99 4.85
CA TYR A 168 3.58 0.71 4.24
C TYR A 168 4.52 -0.10 5.13
N ALA A 169 4.58 -1.40 4.88
CA ALA A 169 5.43 -2.34 5.60
C ALA A 169 6.01 -3.39 4.66
N GLY A 170 7.12 -4.00 5.09
CA GLY A 170 7.74 -5.10 4.37
C GLY A 170 9.11 -5.44 4.92
N THR A 171 10.03 -5.82 4.05
CA THR A 171 11.44 -6.06 4.42
C THR A 171 12.33 -4.91 3.95
N TYR A 172 13.58 -4.89 4.41
CA TYR A 172 14.56 -3.94 3.90
C TYR A 172 15.94 -4.56 3.72
N THR A 173 16.70 -4.00 2.79
CA THR A 173 18.12 -4.29 2.59
C THR A 173 18.94 -3.01 2.66
N VAL A 174 20.17 -3.11 3.13
CA VAL A 174 21.08 -1.97 3.27
C VAL A 174 22.35 -2.24 2.51
N ASP A 175 22.75 -1.31 1.66
CA ASP A 175 24.10 -1.22 1.11
C ASP A 175 24.86 -0.12 1.86
N ALA A 176 25.77 -0.55 2.73
CA ALA A 176 26.55 0.34 3.57
C ALA A 176 27.60 1.15 2.79
N ALA A 177 28.08 0.61 1.67
CA ALA A 177 29.10 1.23 0.83
C ALA A 177 28.46 2.28 -0.08
N ALA A 178 27.33 1.96 -0.71
CA ALA A 178 26.57 2.88 -1.54
C ALA A 178 25.72 3.88 -0.72
N LYS A 179 25.62 3.69 0.61
CA LYS A 179 24.76 4.48 1.50
C LYS A 179 23.30 4.46 1.04
N THR A 180 22.81 3.30 0.67
CA THR A 180 21.41 3.11 0.27
C THR A 180 20.69 2.12 1.17
N VAL A 181 19.40 2.37 1.37
CA VAL A 181 18.45 1.44 1.98
C VAL A 181 17.33 1.22 1.00
N THR A 182 16.98 -0.05 0.75
CA THR A 182 15.89 -0.42 -0.15
C THR A 182 14.77 -1.03 0.67
N HIS A 183 13.58 -0.45 0.58
CA HIS A 183 12.37 -1.00 1.21
C HIS A 183 11.68 -1.91 0.20
N HIS A 184 11.52 -3.18 0.52
CA HIS A 184 10.75 -4.13 -0.28
C HIS A 184 9.33 -4.18 0.29
N VAL A 185 8.38 -3.61 -0.45
CA VAL A 185 7.03 -3.34 0.05
C VAL A 185 6.16 -4.58 -0.08
N ASP A 186 5.70 -5.12 1.05
CA ASP A 186 4.79 -6.26 1.08
C ASP A 186 3.33 -5.82 1.18
N VAL A 187 3.06 -4.71 1.89
CA VAL A 187 1.73 -4.13 2.08
C VAL A 187 1.81 -2.61 2.08
N SER A 188 0.84 -1.94 1.45
CA SER A 188 0.83 -0.49 1.29
C SER A 188 -0.59 0.08 1.32
N TRP A 189 -0.75 1.29 1.86
CA TRP A 189 -1.98 2.08 1.75
C TRP A 189 -2.31 2.45 0.29
N ASP A 190 -1.28 2.55 -0.54
CA ASP A 190 -1.34 2.80 -1.97
C ASP A 190 -0.96 1.50 -2.68
N GLU A 191 -1.96 0.78 -3.19
CA GLU A 191 -1.78 -0.55 -3.78
C GLU A 191 -0.86 -0.54 -5.00
N THR A 192 -0.70 0.62 -5.65
CA THR A 192 0.26 0.74 -6.77
C THR A 192 1.71 0.48 -6.34
N ARG A 193 2.01 0.61 -5.03
CA ARG A 193 3.34 0.38 -4.45
C ARG A 193 3.53 -1.03 -3.89
N THR A 194 2.48 -1.81 -3.74
CA THR A 194 2.57 -3.19 -3.24
C THR A 194 3.46 -4.02 -4.18
N GLY A 195 4.42 -4.74 -3.62
CA GLY A 195 5.41 -5.53 -4.38
C GLY A 195 6.58 -4.73 -4.97
N GLN A 196 6.60 -3.40 -4.83
CA GLN A 196 7.70 -2.57 -5.34
C GLN A 196 8.90 -2.53 -4.38
N SER A 197 10.08 -2.24 -4.94
CA SER A 197 11.29 -1.93 -4.18
C SER A 197 11.58 -0.43 -4.25
N LEU A 198 11.61 0.23 -3.09
CA LEU A 198 11.77 1.67 -2.95
C LEU A 198 13.17 1.96 -2.39
N MET A 199 14.11 2.31 -3.27
CA MET A 199 15.47 2.68 -2.87
C MET A 199 15.51 4.11 -2.32
N ARG A 200 16.29 4.31 -1.26
CA ARG A 200 16.58 5.62 -0.65
C ARG A 200 18.08 5.73 -0.43
N THR A 201 18.67 6.86 -0.82
CA THR A 201 19.99 7.23 -0.31
C THR A 201 19.80 7.70 1.13
N TYR A 202 20.60 7.20 2.07
CA TYR A 202 20.53 7.60 3.46
C TYR A 202 21.77 8.35 3.93
N ARG A 203 21.58 9.26 4.88
CA ARG A 203 22.64 9.88 5.67
C ARG A 203 22.32 9.72 7.15
N LEU A 204 23.28 9.22 7.91
CA LEU A 204 23.20 9.13 9.37
C LEU A 204 24.15 10.15 10.00
N ASP A 205 23.65 10.86 11.00
CA ASP A 205 24.34 11.91 11.73
C ASP A 205 23.90 11.83 13.20
N GLY A 206 24.56 10.94 13.95
CA GLY A 206 24.16 10.56 15.31
C GLY A 206 22.72 10.02 15.34
N ASP A 207 21.85 10.75 16.03
CA ASP A 207 20.41 10.43 16.17
C ASP A 207 19.57 10.98 15.02
N ARG A 208 20.16 11.51 13.94
CA ARG A 208 19.43 12.03 12.77
C ARG A 208 19.63 11.13 11.55
N LEU A 209 18.51 10.72 10.95
CA LEU A 209 18.46 9.96 9.71
C LEU A 209 17.80 10.81 8.62
N THR A 210 18.49 11.01 7.50
CA THR A 210 17.91 11.61 6.30
C THR A 210 17.78 10.55 5.23
N LEU A 211 16.59 10.41 4.63
CA LEU A 211 16.30 9.56 3.49
C LEU A 211 15.95 10.41 2.27
N LEU A 212 16.66 10.19 1.16
CA LEU A 212 16.48 10.87 -0.11
C LEU A 212 15.96 9.88 -1.16
N THR A 213 14.93 10.26 -1.90
CA THR A 213 14.40 9.46 -3.02
C THR A 213 15.06 9.83 -4.33
N ASP A 214 15.12 8.88 -5.26
CA ASP A 214 15.27 9.23 -6.67
C ASP A 214 14.06 10.05 -7.17
N PRO A 215 14.23 10.83 -8.26
CA PRO A 215 13.14 11.56 -8.88
C PRO A 215 11.98 10.64 -9.28
N SER A 216 10.78 10.91 -8.77
CA SER A 216 9.57 10.12 -9.08
C SER A 216 8.31 10.99 -9.06
N ASN A 217 7.26 10.53 -9.73
CA ASN A 217 6.01 11.27 -9.80
C ASN A 217 5.36 11.42 -8.42
N ASP A 218 4.71 12.54 -8.22
CA ASP A 218 3.93 12.82 -7.03
C ASP A 218 2.54 12.21 -7.07
N PRO A 219 2.17 11.36 -6.09
CA PRO A 219 0.84 10.74 -6.13
C PRO A 219 -0.28 11.77 -5.94
N ALA A 220 -0.01 12.93 -5.33
CA ALA A 220 -1.01 13.98 -5.15
C ALA A 220 -1.03 14.97 -6.33
N THR A 221 0.12 15.31 -6.92
CA THR A 221 0.21 16.36 -7.97
C THR A 221 0.60 15.87 -9.36
N GLY A 222 1.05 14.63 -9.51
CA GLY A 222 1.57 14.05 -10.75
C GLY A 222 2.95 14.55 -11.17
N ARG A 223 3.46 15.62 -10.54
CA ARG A 223 4.73 16.26 -10.90
C ARG A 223 5.93 15.43 -10.45
N LYS A 224 7.02 15.50 -11.20
CA LYS A 224 8.26 14.79 -10.85
C LYS A 224 8.92 15.51 -9.67
N THR A 225 9.17 14.79 -8.59
CA THR A 225 9.75 15.34 -7.37
C THR A 225 10.87 14.45 -6.83
N VAL A 226 11.85 15.08 -6.20
CA VAL A 226 12.80 14.45 -5.29
C VAL A 226 12.33 14.72 -3.88
N ARG A 227 12.37 13.71 -3.00
CA ARG A 227 11.84 13.83 -1.65
C ARG A 227 12.92 13.58 -0.62
N THR A 228 12.99 14.48 0.35
CA THR A 228 13.87 14.37 1.50
C THR A 228 13.01 14.19 2.75
N VAL A 229 13.19 13.06 3.43
CA VAL A 229 12.50 12.76 4.68
C VAL A 229 13.52 12.71 5.79
N THR A 230 13.33 13.53 6.82
CA THR A 230 14.25 13.60 7.95
C THR A 230 13.59 13.03 9.19
N TRP A 231 14.34 12.22 9.91
CA TRP A 231 13.92 11.49 11.09
C TRP A 231 14.90 11.69 12.23
N GLU A 232 14.41 11.52 13.45
CA GLU A 232 15.18 11.56 14.68
C GLU A 232 14.97 10.25 15.45
N ARG A 233 16.04 9.66 15.96
CA ARG A 233 15.98 8.41 16.72
C ARG A 233 15.17 8.61 18.00
N LEU A 234 14.21 7.74 18.24
CA LEU A 234 13.59 7.66 19.56
C LEU A 234 14.55 6.98 20.52
N LYS A 235 14.89 7.67 21.60
CA LYS A 235 15.57 7.07 22.74
C LYS A 235 14.56 6.20 23.48
N ALA A 236 15.00 5.05 23.96
CA ALA A 236 14.19 4.27 24.91
C ALA A 236 13.83 5.18 26.09
N PRO A 237 12.61 5.07 26.66
CA PRO A 237 12.31 5.69 27.93
C PRO A 237 13.43 5.32 28.92
N GLN A 238 14.02 6.32 29.57
CA GLN A 238 14.84 6.07 30.74
C GLN A 238 13.87 5.83 31.90
N ASP A 239 13.78 4.58 32.34
CA ASP A 239 13.05 4.20 33.56
C ASP A 239 13.77 4.74 34.81
#